data_AF-A0A4Y3W8C9-F1
#
_entry.id   AF-A0A4Y3W8C9-F1
#
_cell.length_a   1.000
_cell.length_b   1.000
_cell.length_c   1.000
_cell.angle_alpha   90.00
_cell.angle_beta   90.00
_cell.angle_gamma   90.00
#
_symmetry.space_group_name_H-M   'P 1'
#
loop_
_entity.id
_entity.type
_entity.pdbx_description
1 polymer ?
#
loop_
_entity_poly.entity_id
_entity_poly.type
_entity_poly.pdbx_seq_one_letter_code
_entity_poly.pdbx_strand_id
1 'polypeptide(L)'
;MSTRRVILGNLGGGQYGLRVSLPGHDVVSGGELSFDSGWTDIVKMIQVGLASKTADFNFTDVIFPSPGYQPFAEVRYRSGLRVYDDYSPLATSVAPQGLGATILTDRLRLWPAPSSPVVAYDVIYAVFRVPVPAP
;
A
#
# COMPACT_ATOMS: atom_id res chain seq x y z
N MET A 1 18.94 -25.05 9.85
CA MET A 1 18.64 -23.99 8.85
C MET A 1 17.33 -24.36 8.18
N SER A 2 16.24 -23.66 8.49
CA SER A 2 14.97 -23.82 7.78
C SER A 2 15.11 -23.24 6.37
N THR A 3 14.85 -24.06 5.36
CA THR A 3 14.96 -23.70 3.95
C THR A 3 13.97 -22.58 3.61
N ARG A 4 14.50 -21.40 3.26
CA ARG A 4 13.72 -20.25 2.80
C ARG A 4 13.29 -20.49 1.34
N ARG A 5 11.99 -20.67 1.07
CA ARG A 5 11.42 -20.90 -0.28
C ARG A 5 10.15 -20.08 -0.46
N VAL A 6 9.97 -19.45 -1.62
CA VAL A 6 8.66 -18.90 -2.01
C VAL A 6 7.81 -20.04 -2.49
N ILE A 7 6.54 -20.02 -2.11
CA ILE A 7 5.54 -20.94 -2.63
C ILE A 7 4.66 -20.10 -3.55
N LEU A 8 4.85 -20.22 -4.86
CA LEU A 8 4.04 -19.58 -5.88
C LEU A 8 2.65 -20.22 -6.01
N GLY A 9 2.49 -21.43 -5.47
CA GLY A 9 1.22 -22.16 -5.47
C GLY A 9 1.42 -23.64 -5.17
N ASN A 10 0.30 -24.34 -5.08
CA ASN A 10 0.23 -25.79 -4.93
C ASN A 10 -0.40 -26.39 -6.20
N LEU A 11 0.43 -26.88 -7.12
CA LEU A 11 -0.04 -27.59 -8.32
C LEU A 11 0.12 -29.10 -8.07
N GLY A 12 -0.98 -29.84 -7.93
CA GLY A 12 -0.92 -31.31 -7.82
C GLY A 12 -0.29 -31.86 -6.53
N GLY A 13 -0.30 -31.12 -5.42
CA GLY A 13 0.17 -31.60 -4.12
C GLY A 13 1.64 -31.30 -3.80
N GLY A 14 2.34 -30.56 -4.67
CA GLY A 14 3.70 -30.06 -4.45
C GLY A 14 3.79 -28.53 -4.39
N GLN A 15 4.80 -28.00 -3.70
CA GLN A 15 5.11 -26.56 -3.63
C GLN A 15 6.16 -26.17 -4.69
N TYR A 16 5.89 -25.12 -5.47
CA TYR A 16 6.83 -24.58 -6.48
C TYR A 16 7.21 -23.14 -6.13
N GLY A 17 8.45 -22.73 -6.44
CA GLY A 17 8.98 -21.41 -6.05
C GLY A 17 9.94 -20.81 -7.06
N LEU A 18 10.05 -19.47 -7.06
CA LEU A 18 11.03 -18.72 -7.86
C LEU A 18 12.33 -18.51 -7.06
N ARG A 19 13.49 -18.61 -7.71
CA ARG A 19 14.78 -18.17 -7.15
C ARG A 19 15.22 -16.90 -7.88
N VAL A 20 15.69 -15.90 -7.13
CA VAL A 20 16.30 -14.68 -7.69
C VAL A 20 17.75 -14.58 -7.24
N SER A 21 18.59 -13.93 -8.03
CA SER A 21 19.98 -13.71 -7.67
C SER A 21 20.11 -12.60 -6.64
N LEU A 22 21.14 -12.70 -5.78
CA LEU A 22 21.53 -11.62 -4.89
C LEU A 22 22.04 -10.40 -5.69
N PRO A 23 21.90 -9.16 -5.17
CA PRO A 23 22.52 -8.00 -5.79
C PRO A 23 24.03 -8.21 -6.00
N GLY A 24 24.50 -8.02 -7.22
CA GLY A 24 25.90 -8.26 -7.60
C GLY A 24 26.22 -9.69 -8.05
N HIS A 25 25.23 -10.60 -8.08
CA HIS A 25 25.39 -11.97 -8.56
C HIS A 25 24.54 -12.25 -9.80
N ASP A 26 25.13 -12.94 -10.77
CA ASP A 26 24.42 -13.47 -11.94
C ASP A 26 23.87 -14.87 -11.62
N VAL A 27 22.61 -15.11 -12.00
CA VAL A 27 21.91 -16.38 -11.85
C VAL A 27 22.55 -17.49 -12.69
N VAL A 28 23.22 -17.13 -13.81
CA VAL A 28 23.83 -18.06 -14.75
C VAL A 28 25.15 -18.63 -14.21
N SER A 29 25.91 -17.83 -13.46
CA SER A 29 27.23 -18.22 -12.94
C SER A 29 27.20 -19.08 -11.66
N GLY A 30 26.02 -19.57 -11.25
CA GLY A 30 25.88 -20.40 -10.05
C GLY A 30 26.09 -19.66 -8.73
N GLY A 31 25.91 -18.34 -8.72
CA GLY A 31 26.06 -17.50 -7.53
C GLY A 31 24.98 -17.75 -6.47
N GLU A 32 25.28 -17.33 -5.23
CA GLU A 32 24.41 -17.47 -4.06
C GLU A 32 23.01 -16.90 -4.34
N LEU A 33 22.02 -17.80 -4.43
CA LEU A 33 20.62 -17.44 -4.60
C LEU A 33 20.03 -17.26 -3.21
N SER A 34 19.60 -16.05 -2.87
CA SER A 34 18.83 -15.83 -1.64
C SER A 34 17.35 -15.77 -1.96
N PHE A 35 16.56 -16.36 -1.07
CA PHE A 35 15.12 -16.21 -1.06
C PHE A 35 14.69 -15.94 0.38
N ASP A 36 13.87 -14.91 0.63
CA ASP A 36 13.24 -14.66 1.94
C ASP A 36 11.78 -14.22 1.76
N SER A 37 10.84 -15.15 1.95
CA SER A 37 9.39 -14.89 2.08
C SER A 37 8.96 -14.88 3.54
N GLY A 38 9.89 -14.67 4.47
CA GLY A 38 9.63 -14.49 5.90
C GLY A 38 8.86 -13.20 6.22
N TRP A 39 8.08 -12.66 5.28
CA TRP A 39 6.97 -11.77 5.58
C TRP A 39 5.83 -12.60 6.22
N THR A 40 6.14 -13.29 7.32
CA THR A 40 5.14 -13.81 8.26
C THR A 40 4.69 -12.72 9.23
N ASP A 41 5.29 -11.53 9.14
CA ASP A 41 4.94 -10.43 10.01
C ASP A 41 3.54 -9.95 9.69
N ILE A 42 2.69 -10.11 10.69
CA ILE A 42 1.33 -9.58 10.72
C ILE A 42 1.47 -8.07 10.53
N VAL A 43 0.92 -7.56 9.43
CA VAL A 43 0.77 -6.13 9.20
C VAL A 43 0.04 -5.54 10.41
N LYS A 44 0.73 -4.73 11.20
CA LYS A 44 0.13 -4.09 12.37
C LYS A 44 -0.72 -2.94 11.88
N MET A 45 -2.02 -3.17 11.82
CA MET A 45 -3.02 -2.16 11.51
C MET A 45 -3.06 -1.16 12.66
N ILE A 46 -2.83 0.12 12.34
CA ILE A 46 -2.95 1.23 13.28
C ILE A 46 -4.39 1.71 13.29
N GLN A 47 -4.93 1.98 12.10
CA GLN A 47 -6.28 2.52 11.94
C GLN A 47 -6.85 2.12 10.59
N VAL A 48 -8.14 1.81 10.56
CA VAL A 48 -8.93 1.64 9.33
C VAL A 48 -10.18 2.48 9.50
N GLY A 49 -10.59 3.16 8.43
CA GLY A 49 -11.80 3.95 8.53
C GLY A 49 -12.28 4.53 7.22
N LEU A 50 -13.32 5.34 7.35
CA LEU A 50 -13.85 6.19 6.31
C LEU A 50 -13.42 7.62 6.60
N ALA A 51 -13.06 8.36 5.56
CA ALA A 51 -12.87 9.79 5.65
C ALA A 51 -13.62 10.46 4.50
N SER A 52 -14.24 11.58 4.81
CA SER A 52 -14.99 12.37 3.85
C SER A 52 -14.40 13.77 3.80
N LYS A 53 -14.48 14.38 2.63
CA LYS A 53 -14.09 15.75 2.40
C LYS A 53 -15.30 16.51 1.87
N THR A 54 -15.62 17.66 2.47
CA THR A 54 -16.60 18.62 1.94
C THR A 54 -15.96 19.52 0.87
N ALA A 55 -16.77 20.28 0.13
CA ALA A 55 -16.28 21.13 -0.96
C ALA A 55 -15.45 22.35 -0.48
N ASP A 56 -15.31 22.57 0.83
CA ASP A 56 -14.82 23.83 1.39
C ASP A 56 -13.29 23.89 1.59
N PHE A 57 -12.63 22.73 1.56
CA PHE A 57 -11.18 22.62 1.76
C PHE A 57 -10.52 21.89 0.60
N ASN A 58 -9.20 22.04 0.42
CA ASN A 58 -8.47 21.29 -0.60
C ASN A 58 -7.98 19.92 -0.13
N PHE A 59 -8.13 19.61 1.16
CA PHE A 59 -7.68 18.36 1.75
C PHE A 59 -8.57 17.93 2.92
N THR A 60 -8.45 16.68 3.33
CA THR A 60 -8.99 16.15 4.58
C THR A 60 -7.86 15.44 5.33
N ASP A 61 -7.75 15.70 6.62
CA ASP A 61 -6.75 15.08 7.51
C ASP A 61 -7.41 13.96 8.31
N VAL A 62 -6.79 12.79 8.30
CA VAL A 62 -7.10 11.67 9.19
C VAL A 62 -6.04 11.62 10.27
N ILE A 63 -6.44 11.83 11.52
CA ILE A 63 -5.54 11.79 12.67
C ILE A 63 -5.48 10.37 13.23
N PHE A 64 -4.28 9.93 13.59
CA PHE A 64 -4.03 8.65 14.27
C PHE A 64 -2.90 8.80 15.31
N PRO A 65 -2.86 7.94 16.35
CA PRO A 65 -1.79 7.99 17.33
C PRO A 65 -0.41 7.85 16.67
N SER A 66 0.54 8.71 17.06
CA SER A 66 1.92 8.63 16.56
C SER A 66 2.54 7.28 16.95
N PRO A 67 2.94 6.45 15.98
CA PRO A 67 3.35 5.09 16.30
C PRO A 67 4.86 4.97 16.61
N GLY A 68 5.61 6.09 16.61
CA GLY A 68 7.06 6.11 16.84
C GLY A 68 7.90 5.62 15.65
N TYR A 69 7.28 5.40 14.48
CA TYR A 69 7.92 5.03 13.22
C TYR A 69 7.16 5.70 12.06
N GLN A 70 7.70 5.63 10.84
CA GLN A 70 6.99 6.07 9.64
C GLN A 70 5.92 5.03 9.24
N PRO A 71 4.62 5.34 9.33
CA PRO A 71 3.58 4.42 8.89
C PRO A 71 3.43 4.43 7.37
N PHE A 72 2.73 3.40 6.88
CA PHE A 72 2.24 3.31 5.50
C PHE A 72 0.73 3.48 5.50
N ALA A 73 0.20 3.93 4.37
CA ALA A 73 -1.23 4.06 4.18
C ALA A 73 -1.65 3.57 2.80
N GLU A 74 -2.83 2.97 2.76
CA GLU A 74 -3.57 2.65 1.55
C GLU A 74 -4.86 3.48 1.56
N VAL A 75 -5.22 4.05 0.42
CA VAL A 75 -6.38 4.92 0.27
C VAL A 75 -7.13 4.52 -0.99
N ARG A 76 -8.43 4.28 -0.86
CA ARG A 76 -9.31 3.96 -1.97
C ARG A 76 -10.44 4.95 -2.05
N TYR A 77 -10.73 5.44 -3.26
CA TYR A 77 -11.89 6.31 -3.46
C TYR A 77 -13.18 5.50 -3.35
N ARG A 78 -14.19 6.08 -2.71
CA ARG A 78 -15.50 5.47 -2.52
C ARG A 78 -16.59 6.39 -3.08
N SER A 79 -17.49 5.82 -3.89
CA SER A 79 -18.70 6.49 -4.38
C SER A 79 -19.89 5.61 -4.07
N GLY A 80 -20.61 5.92 -2.99
CA GLY A 80 -21.71 5.11 -2.48
C GLY A 80 -21.24 3.69 -2.09
N LEU A 81 -21.63 2.69 -2.90
CA LEU A 81 -21.27 1.28 -2.72
C LEU A 81 -20.09 0.84 -3.59
N ARG A 82 -19.58 1.71 -4.47
CA ARG A 82 -18.45 1.40 -5.36
C ARG A 82 -17.14 1.88 -4.72
N VAL A 83 -16.13 1.03 -4.77
CA VAL A 83 -14.76 1.32 -4.37
C VAL A 83 -13.90 1.28 -5.62
N TYR A 84 -13.07 2.30 -5.80
CA TYR A 84 -12.15 2.39 -6.91
C TYR A 84 -10.71 2.26 -6.42
N ASP A 85 -9.95 1.46 -7.14
CA ASP A 85 -8.55 1.14 -6.88
C ASP A 85 -7.70 1.78 -7.98
N ASP A 86 -6.76 2.64 -7.60
CA ASP A 86 -5.88 3.43 -8.49
C ASP A 86 -6.57 4.29 -9.57
N TYR A 87 -7.90 4.32 -9.57
CA TYR A 87 -8.73 5.07 -10.50
C TYR A 87 -9.67 5.98 -9.72
N SER A 88 -9.79 7.24 -10.12
CA SER A 88 -10.83 8.12 -9.59
C SER A 88 -11.59 8.75 -10.75
N PRO A 89 -12.93 8.59 -10.82
CA PRO A 89 -13.74 9.31 -11.81
C PRO A 89 -13.78 10.83 -11.54
N LEU A 90 -13.22 11.29 -10.42
CA LEU A 90 -13.08 12.71 -10.11
C LEU A 90 -11.90 13.36 -10.85
N ALA A 91 -10.96 12.56 -11.34
CA ALA A 91 -9.86 13.07 -12.14
C ALA A 91 -10.36 13.35 -13.57
N THR A 92 -10.03 14.51 -14.10
CA THR A 92 -10.40 14.92 -15.47
C THR A 92 -9.96 13.88 -16.50
N SER A 93 -10.67 13.79 -17.63
CA SER A 93 -10.46 12.80 -18.71
C SER A 93 -9.05 12.74 -19.32
N VAL A 94 -8.15 13.65 -18.95
CA VAL A 94 -6.78 13.73 -19.47
C VAL A 94 -5.81 12.84 -18.69
N ALA A 95 -6.11 12.47 -17.44
CA ALA A 95 -5.39 11.44 -16.69
C ALA A 95 -6.23 11.03 -15.46
N PRO A 96 -6.85 9.82 -15.45
CA PRO A 96 -7.52 9.32 -14.26
C PRO A 96 -6.46 8.98 -13.20
N GLN A 97 -6.03 9.98 -12.46
CA GLN A 97 -5.09 9.81 -11.36
C GLN A 97 -5.87 9.42 -10.10
N GLY A 98 -5.25 8.58 -9.27
CA GLY A 98 -5.73 8.30 -7.92
C GLY A 98 -5.77 9.55 -7.04
N LEU A 99 -6.27 9.38 -5.82
CA LEU A 99 -6.23 10.45 -4.83
C LEU A 99 -4.79 10.68 -4.35
N GLY A 100 -4.43 11.96 -4.16
CA GLY A 100 -3.17 12.31 -3.53
C GLY A 100 -3.22 12.02 -2.03
N ALA A 101 -2.15 11.44 -1.50
CA ALA A 101 -2.01 11.16 -0.09
C ALA A 101 -0.58 11.48 0.39
N THR A 102 -0.46 12.13 1.54
CA THR A 102 0.80 12.31 2.26
C THR A 102 0.62 11.71 3.64
N ILE A 103 1.52 10.81 3.99
CA ILE A 103 1.60 10.24 5.32
C ILE A 103 2.63 10.99 6.15
N LEU A 104 2.16 11.55 7.26
CA LEU A 104 2.97 12.16 8.31
C LEU A 104 2.98 11.25 9.54
N THR A 105 3.75 11.61 10.55
CA THR A 105 3.95 10.78 11.74
C THR A 105 2.67 10.54 12.55
N ASP A 106 1.72 11.48 12.52
CA ASP A 106 0.49 11.48 13.32
C ASP A 106 -0.79 11.68 12.49
N ARG A 107 -0.65 11.81 11.16
CA ARG A 107 -1.79 12.05 10.27
C ARG A 107 -1.56 11.56 8.85
N LEU A 108 -2.67 11.25 8.19
CA LEU A 108 -2.75 11.01 6.75
C LEU A 108 -3.51 12.17 6.15
N ARG A 109 -2.84 12.97 5.32
CA ARG A 109 -3.44 14.06 4.57
C ARG A 109 -3.85 13.57 3.19
N LEU A 110 -5.12 13.77 2.84
CA LEU A 110 -5.70 13.35 1.58
C LEU A 110 -6.14 14.56 0.79
N TRP A 111 -5.86 14.62 -0.51
CA TRP A 111 -6.33 15.69 -1.39
C TRP A 111 -6.70 15.13 -2.77
N PRO A 112 -7.59 15.79 -3.52
CA PRO A 112 -7.91 15.35 -4.87
C PRO A 112 -6.67 15.55 -5.78
N ALA A 113 -6.59 14.85 -6.90
CA ALA A 113 -5.50 15.05 -7.85
C ALA A 113 -5.36 16.56 -8.20
N PRO A 114 -4.13 17.08 -8.42
CA PRO A 114 -3.88 18.53 -8.57
C PRO A 114 -4.70 19.24 -9.64
N SER A 115 -5.19 18.50 -10.64
CA SER A 115 -6.02 18.99 -11.75
C SER A 115 -7.53 18.82 -11.52
N SER A 116 -7.95 18.23 -10.41
CA SER A 116 -9.35 17.95 -10.12
C SER A 116 -10.00 19.15 -9.40
N PRO A 117 -11.22 19.58 -9.80
CA PRO A 117 -11.95 20.61 -9.09
C PRO A 117 -12.16 20.22 -7.62
N VAL A 118 -12.43 21.20 -6.76
CA VAL A 118 -12.72 20.97 -5.34
C VAL A 118 -14.07 20.26 -5.20
N VAL A 119 -14.09 18.94 -5.39
CA VAL A 119 -15.30 18.10 -5.27
C VAL A 119 -15.29 17.42 -3.91
N ALA A 120 -16.48 17.20 -3.35
CA ALA A 120 -16.66 16.34 -2.19
C ALA A 120 -16.33 14.88 -2.56
N TYR A 121 -15.69 14.15 -1.65
CA TYR A 121 -15.37 12.74 -1.87
C TYR A 121 -15.36 11.96 -0.57
N ASP A 122 -15.61 10.66 -0.69
CA ASP A 122 -15.41 9.68 0.38
C ASP A 122 -14.23 8.78 0.04
N VAL A 123 -13.50 8.38 1.07
CA VAL A 123 -12.44 7.38 0.95
C VAL A 123 -12.59 6.29 1.99
N ILE A 124 -12.06 5.12 1.65
CA ILE A 124 -11.68 4.09 2.60
C ILE A 124 -10.17 4.19 2.76
N TYR A 125 -9.68 4.16 4.00
CA TYR A 125 -8.25 4.18 4.25
C TYR A 125 -7.85 3.11 5.26
N ALA A 126 -6.60 2.69 5.15
CA ALA A 126 -5.91 1.81 6.08
C ALA A 126 -4.54 2.42 6.37
N VAL A 127 -4.20 2.59 7.65
CA VAL A 127 -2.88 3.01 8.13
C VAL A 127 -2.26 1.83 8.85
N PHE A 128 -1.05 1.45 8.46
CA PHE A 128 -0.41 0.24 8.95
C PHE A 128 1.11 0.34 8.99
N ARG A 129 1.73 -0.58 9.71
CA ARG A 129 3.18 -0.80 9.69
C ARG A 129 3.52 -1.82 8.61
N VAL A 130 4.36 -1.45 7.66
CA VAL A 130 5.02 -2.43 6.79
C VAL A 130 6.07 -3.17 7.62
N PRO A 131 6.05 -4.51 7.63
CA PRO A 131 7.11 -5.29 8.24
C PRO A 131 8.46 -4.87 7.70
N VAL A 132 9.40 -4.60 8.60
CA VAL A 132 10.82 -4.56 8.21
C VAL A 132 11.33 -5.97 8.47
N PRO A 133 11.91 -6.66 7.49
CA PRO A 133 12.51 -7.97 7.72
C PRO A 133 13.42 -7.90 8.96
N ALA A 134 13.20 -8.81 9.91
CA ALA A 134 14.09 -8.89 11.07
C ALA A 134 15.52 -9.16 10.58
N PRO A 135 16.54 -8.49 11.15
CA PRO A 135 17.94 -8.72 10.79
C PRO A 135 18.40 -10.16 11.09
#